data_AF-A0A383WJJ2-F1
#
_entry.id   AF-A0A383WJJ2-F1
#
_cell.length_a   1.000
_cell.length_b   1.000
_cell.length_c   1.000
_cell.angle_alpha   90.00
_cell.angle_beta   90.00
_cell.angle_gamma   90.00
#
_symmetry.space_group_name_H-M   'P 1'
#
loop_
_entity.id
_entity.type
_entity.pdbx_description
1 polymer ?
#
loop_
_entity_poly.entity_id
_entity_poly.type
_entity_poly.pdbx_seq_one_letter_code
_entity_poly.pdbx_strand_id
1 'polypeptide(L)'
;MSLKVAAPPMLLALAVLHLLLIGVENAVGASAKKRFAGSNNEKDFVATIDVTTGSPCFGQVISEADVPTSGNEPHHVGLNIHGTVLGVGGFNSWRYKQPSMYFFDVGSNPTKPAYISSITPKLGAITDDFFRLPNGGFLVSLMGSTDGGSPGRVAEVGPDLSLVAEHPRSNQNIENFNPHGLALAAPAINRFITLDYVEYRTTFKPFTEVKYRTTARIWDTQKREVLKVIDVGPQAKGLMTARYIPNGKGQFLITAGHGVLYVLDVVAETVTPIFDFNVGEGHCVLSAPFKNGSRVLVSLYETDQVQLLDISDLNAVKVLQSDSLPKSAGPHATVLAPGDKLLAISTYYVQHDHGQGYAVPFTRVNERSVRLFTVADDGSGFKPHPDVPFIDFKGLFPHKGIARPHGMAFKSVNAAK
;
A
#
# COMPACT_ATOMS: atom_id res chain seq x y z
N MET A 1 -52.92 -35.37 -6.57
CA MET A 1 -51.56 -35.34 -7.15
C MET A 1 -51.02 -33.92 -6.96
N SER A 2 -50.21 -33.70 -5.92
CA SER A 2 -49.60 -32.38 -5.64
C SER A 2 -48.09 -32.54 -5.81
N LEU A 3 -47.55 -32.00 -6.91
CA LEU A 3 -46.11 -31.96 -7.15
C LEU A 3 -45.47 -30.96 -6.17
N LYS A 4 -44.70 -31.48 -5.21
CA LYS A 4 -43.74 -30.68 -4.45
C LYS A 4 -42.60 -30.32 -5.40
N VAL A 5 -42.53 -29.04 -5.78
CA VAL A 5 -41.34 -28.47 -6.43
C VAL A 5 -40.26 -28.36 -5.36
N ALA A 6 -39.21 -29.15 -5.49
CA ALA A 6 -38.02 -29.02 -4.66
C ALA A 6 -37.34 -27.68 -4.97
N ALA A 7 -37.03 -26.90 -3.92
CA ALA A 7 -36.19 -25.71 -4.07
C ALA A 7 -34.82 -26.13 -4.61
N PRO A 8 -34.23 -25.39 -5.56
CA PRO A 8 -32.90 -25.70 -6.07
C PRO A 8 -31.87 -25.53 -4.93
N PRO A 9 -30.79 -26.33 -4.92
CA PRO A 9 -29.74 -26.18 -3.93
C PRO A 9 -29.13 -24.79 -4.06
N MET A 10 -29.11 -24.07 -2.95
CA MET A 10 -28.43 -22.79 -2.81
C MET A 10 -26.94 -23.04 -3.04
N LEU A 11 -26.45 -22.72 -4.25
CA LEU A 11 -25.03 -22.77 -4.55
C LEU A 11 -24.35 -21.69 -3.70
N LEU A 12 -23.79 -22.11 -2.56
CA LEU A 12 -22.87 -21.27 -1.78
C LEU A 12 -21.62 -21.11 -2.65
N ALA A 13 -21.56 -20.04 -3.44
CA ALA A 13 -20.35 -19.71 -4.18
C ALA A 13 -19.27 -19.35 -3.15
N LEU A 14 -18.40 -20.30 -2.80
CA LEU A 14 -17.19 -20.01 -2.04
C LEU A 14 -16.36 -19.01 -2.87
N ALA A 15 -16.29 -17.77 -2.43
CA ALA A 15 -15.26 -16.86 -2.88
C ALA A 15 -13.93 -17.34 -2.30
N VAL A 16 -13.02 -17.77 -3.16
CA VAL A 16 -11.65 -18.11 -2.79
C VAL A 16 -10.90 -16.77 -2.68
N LEU A 17 -10.04 -16.62 -1.69
CA LEU A 17 -9.30 -15.38 -1.47
C LEU A 17 -7.82 -15.72 -1.38
N HIS A 18 -7.02 -15.17 -2.28
CA HIS A 18 -5.56 -15.21 -2.16
C HIS A 18 -5.07 -13.86 -1.66
N LEU A 19 -4.11 -13.88 -0.75
CA LEU A 19 -3.34 -12.71 -0.39
C LEU A 19 -2.07 -12.74 -1.25
N LEU A 20 -2.01 -11.85 -2.23
CA LEU A 20 -0.79 -11.58 -2.99
C LEU A 20 0.04 -10.60 -2.17
N LEU A 21 1.16 -11.09 -1.67
CA LEU A 21 2.10 -10.39 -0.81
C LEU A 21 3.35 -10.03 -1.59
N ILE A 22 3.75 -8.76 -1.57
CA ILE A 22 4.94 -8.34 -2.31
C ILE A 22 5.71 -7.26 -1.57
N GLY A 23 7.03 -7.46 -1.63
CA GLY A 23 8.04 -6.76 -0.87
C GLY A 23 8.85 -7.82 -0.20
N VAL A 24 9.89 -8.31 -0.87
CA VAL A 24 10.89 -9.11 -0.19
C VAL A 24 12.24 -8.63 -0.69
N GLU A 25 12.92 -7.86 0.13
CA GLU A 25 14.34 -7.61 0.00
C GLU A 25 15.10 -8.59 0.91
N ASN A 26 16.10 -9.27 0.37
CA ASN A 26 16.92 -10.23 1.10
C ASN A 26 17.99 -9.50 1.93
N ALA A 27 18.03 -9.74 3.24
CA ALA A 27 19.16 -9.28 4.07
C ALA A 27 20.33 -10.28 4.03
N VAL A 28 21.56 -9.79 3.79
CA VAL A 28 22.78 -10.60 3.95
C VAL A 28 23.17 -10.71 5.44
N GLY A 29 23.53 -11.91 5.88
CA GLY A 29 23.97 -12.20 7.25
C GLY A 29 25.17 -11.37 7.72
N ALA A 30 25.23 -11.12 9.04
CA ALA A 30 26.10 -10.15 9.73
C ALA A 30 27.62 -10.45 9.75
N SER A 31 28.17 -11.17 8.76
CA SER A 31 29.62 -11.42 8.68
C SER A 31 30.16 -11.18 7.28
N ALA A 32 30.10 -9.94 6.81
CA ALA A 32 30.91 -9.50 5.68
C ALA A 32 31.39 -8.06 5.93
N LYS A 33 32.57 -7.93 6.54
CA LYS A 33 33.34 -6.69 6.50
C LYS A 33 33.53 -6.30 5.03
N LYS A 34 33.10 -5.08 4.67
CA LYS A 34 33.31 -4.39 3.38
C LYS A 34 32.69 -5.05 2.14
N ARG A 35 31.36 -5.07 2.05
CA ARG A 35 30.63 -4.88 0.77
C ARG A 35 29.34 -4.11 1.09
N PHE A 36 29.25 -2.85 0.66
CA PHE A 36 28.04 -2.03 0.76
C PHE A 36 27.51 -1.76 -0.65
N ALA A 37 26.17 -1.73 -0.77
CA ALA A 37 25.36 -1.51 -1.97
C ALA A 37 25.54 -2.57 -3.07
N GLY A 38 24.54 -3.45 -3.24
CA GLY A 38 24.44 -4.35 -4.39
C GLY A 38 25.07 -5.73 -4.24
N SER A 39 25.07 -6.35 -3.07
CA SER A 39 25.37 -7.79 -2.94
C SER A 39 24.14 -8.70 -3.05
N ASN A 40 23.11 -8.28 -3.80
CA ASN A 40 21.87 -9.03 -3.99
C ASN A 40 21.99 -9.97 -5.19
N ASN A 41 22.48 -11.19 -4.98
CA ASN A 41 22.38 -12.24 -6.01
C ASN A 41 20.95 -12.80 -6.14
N GLU A 42 20.09 -12.57 -5.14
CA GLU A 42 18.73 -13.10 -5.11
C GLU A 42 17.73 -12.04 -5.58
N LYS A 43 16.87 -12.44 -6.51
CA LYS A 43 15.82 -11.60 -7.10
C LYS A 43 14.75 -11.29 -6.06
N ASP A 44 14.24 -10.07 -6.08
CA ASP A 44 13.02 -9.74 -5.33
C ASP A 44 11.82 -10.44 -5.98
N PHE A 45 10.74 -10.65 -5.22
CA PHE A 45 9.67 -11.53 -5.67
C PHE A 45 8.31 -11.23 -5.04
N VAL A 46 7.28 -11.82 -5.65
CA VAL A 46 5.90 -11.92 -5.18
C VAL A 46 5.71 -13.25 -4.47
N ALA A 47 5.16 -13.23 -3.27
CA ALA A 47 4.70 -14.42 -2.56
C ALA A 47 3.16 -14.51 -2.65
N THR A 48 2.64 -15.68 -2.98
CA THR A 48 1.19 -15.93 -2.91
C THR A 48 0.90 -16.71 -1.65
N ILE A 49 0.02 -16.18 -0.80
CA ILE A 49 -0.47 -16.85 0.40
C ILE A 49 -1.93 -17.23 0.18
N ASP A 50 -2.25 -18.49 0.44
CA ASP A 50 -3.64 -18.93 0.46
C ASP A 50 -4.31 -18.44 1.74
N VAL A 51 -5.38 -17.66 1.59
CA VAL A 51 -6.20 -17.17 2.71
C VAL A 51 -7.67 -17.52 2.47
N THR A 52 -7.90 -18.62 1.76
CA THR A 52 -9.24 -19.14 1.47
C THR A 52 -9.77 -19.89 2.68
N THR A 53 -10.87 -19.39 3.24
CA THR A 53 -11.54 -20.05 4.37
C THR A 53 -11.80 -21.53 4.07
N GLY A 54 -11.32 -22.41 4.95
CA GLY A 54 -11.46 -23.87 4.81
C GLY A 54 -10.41 -24.55 3.93
N SER A 55 -9.48 -23.81 3.31
CA SER A 55 -8.37 -24.42 2.58
C SER A 55 -7.42 -25.17 3.52
N PRO A 56 -6.94 -26.38 3.15
CA PRO A 56 -5.88 -27.06 3.89
C PRO A 56 -4.54 -26.31 3.85
N CYS A 57 -4.37 -25.37 2.91
CA CYS A 57 -3.18 -24.54 2.77
C CYS A 57 -3.38 -23.13 3.36
N PHE A 58 -4.47 -22.86 4.09
CA PHE A 58 -4.71 -21.53 4.66
C PHE A 58 -3.50 -21.04 5.48
N GLY A 59 -3.07 -19.82 5.20
CA GLY A 59 -1.91 -19.17 5.81
C GLY A 59 -0.55 -19.63 5.27
N GLN A 60 -0.51 -20.53 4.28
CA GLN A 60 0.74 -21.02 3.70
C GLN A 60 1.11 -20.22 2.46
N VAL A 61 2.41 -20.01 2.26
CA VAL A 61 2.95 -19.56 0.98
C VAL A 61 2.84 -20.72 -0.01
N ILE A 62 2.07 -20.53 -1.08
CA ILE A 62 1.79 -21.56 -2.09
C ILE A 62 2.57 -21.35 -3.39
N SER A 63 3.11 -20.15 -3.63
CA SER A 63 3.97 -19.87 -4.77
C SER A 63 4.80 -18.60 -4.60
N GLU A 64 5.85 -18.52 -5.42
CA GLU A 64 6.73 -17.36 -5.57
C GLU A 64 6.84 -17.00 -7.06
N ALA A 65 6.96 -15.71 -7.37
CA ALA A 65 7.26 -15.22 -8.71
C ALA A 65 8.29 -14.07 -8.67
N ASP A 66 9.44 -14.30 -9.28
CA ASP A 66 10.55 -13.35 -9.28
C ASP A 66 10.37 -12.18 -10.26
N VAL A 67 10.92 -11.02 -9.93
CA VAL A 67 11.25 -9.97 -10.91
C VAL A 67 12.64 -10.24 -11.51
N PRO A 68 12.99 -9.73 -12.71
CA PRO A 68 14.28 -10.04 -13.35
C PRO A 68 15.50 -9.36 -12.70
N THR A 69 15.30 -8.61 -11.61
CA THR A 69 16.30 -7.74 -10.97
C THR A 69 16.25 -7.90 -9.44
N SER A 70 17.19 -7.30 -8.73
CA SER A 70 17.26 -7.33 -7.27
C SER A 70 17.51 -5.94 -6.69
N GLY A 71 17.26 -5.76 -5.39
CA GLY A 71 17.44 -4.46 -4.72
C GLY A 71 16.39 -3.41 -5.10
N ASN A 72 15.23 -3.86 -5.58
CA ASN A 72 14.11 -3.01 -5.95
C ASN A 72 13.41 -2.42 -4.75
N GLU A 73 13.48 -3.06 -3.58
CA GLU A 73 12.60 -2.79 -2.44
C GLU A 73 11.13 -2.79 -2.90
N PRO A 74 10.54 -3.96 -3.24
CA PRO A 74 9.15 -3.97 -3.65
C PRO A 74 8.29 -3.43 -2.50
N HIS A 75 7.44 -2.45 -2.79
CA HIS A 75 6.85 -1.61 -1.76
C HIS A 75 5.32 -1.68 -1.81
N HIS A 76 4.64 -0.77 -2.51
CA HIS A 76 3.19 -0.84 -2.67
C HIS A 76 2.80 -1.58 -3.96
N VAL A 77 1.56 -2.11 -3.96
CA VAL A 77 1.02 -2.93 -5.04
C VAL A 77 -0.43 -2.58 -5.30
N GLY A 78 -0.92 -2.89 -6.51
CA GLY A 78 -2.33 -2.74 -6.85
C GLY A 78 -2.77 -3.70 -7.94
N LEU A 79 -3.96 -4.28 -7.75
CA LEU A 79 -4.63 -5.04 -8.81
C LEU A 79 -5.31 -4.09 -9.80
N ASN A 80 -5.27 -4.41 -11.09
CA ASN A 80 -6.10 -3.72 -12.07
C ASN A 80 -7.59 -3.96 -11.79
N ILE A 81 -8.46 -3.22 -12.50
CA ILE A 81 -9.91 -3.29 -12.26
C ILE A 81 -10.52 -4.67 -12.52
N HIS A 82 -9.88 -5.49 -13.34
CA HIS A 82 -10.30 -6.87 -13.66
C HIS A 82 -9.73 -7.91 -12.69
N GLY A 83 -8.81 -7.52 -11.80
CA GLY A 83 -8.11 -8.43 -10.91
C GLY A 83 -7.29 -9.49 -11.65
N THR A 84 -6.78 -9.17 -12.84
CA THR A 84 -5.98 -10.08 -13.68
C THR A 84 -4.51 -9.69 -13.75
N VAL A 85 -4.19 -8.43 -13.46
CA VAL A 85 -2.81 -7.94 -13.42
C VAL A 85 -2.54 -7.31 -12.06
N LEU A 86 -1.38 -7.64 -11.50
CA LEU A 86 -0.84 -7.04 -10.28
C LEU A 86 0.34 -6.14 -10.65
N GLY A 87 0.22 -4.85 -10.36
CA GLY A 87 1.32 -3.89 -10.43
C GLY A 87 2.08 -3.83 -9.12
N VAL A 88 3.40 -3.71 -9.21
CA VAL A 88 4.35 -3.77 -8.09
C VAL A 88 5.36 -2.65 -8.21
N GLY A 89 5.48 -1.82 -7.18
CA GLY A 89 6.42 -0.71 -7.15
C GLY A 89 7.80 -1.15 -6.68
N GLY A 90 8.83 -0.83 -7.47
CA GLY A 90 10.24 -0.90 -7.08
C GLY A 90 10.70 0.43 -6.50
N PHE A 91 10.61 0.57 -5.18
CA PHE A 91 10.81 1.82 -4.46
C PHE A 91 12.27 2.29 -4.47
N ASN A 92 13.23 1.36 -4.41
CA ASN A 92 14.67 1.62 -4.47
C ASN A 92 15.29 1.38 -5.85
N SER A 93 14.52 0.97 -6.87
CA SER A 93 15.01 0.70 -8.22
C SER A 93 15.77 1.89 -8.85
N TRP A 94 15.42 3.12 -8.45
CA TRP A 94 16.09 4.35 -8.92
C TRP A 94 17.59 4.38 -8.58
N ARG A 95 18.00 3.78 -7.45
CA ARG A 95 19.40 3.72 -7.01
C ARG A 95 20.27 2.93 -7.99
N TYR A 96 19.65 2.03 -8.74
CA TYR A 96 20.30 1.11 -9.68
C TYR A 96 19.95 1.41 -11.14
N LYS A 97 19.15 2.45 -11.41
CA LYS A 97 18.69 2.83 -12.75
C LYS A 97 18.01 1.68 -13.51
N GLN A 98 17.23 0.88 -12.79
CA GLN A 98 16.48 -0.25 -13.33
C GLN A 98 14.97 0.06 -13.39
N PRO A 99 14.14 -0.80 -14.02
CA PRO A 99 12.69 -0.60 -14.03
C PRO A 99 12.12 -0.41 -12.62
N SER A 100 11.06 0.38 -12.49
CA SER A 100 10.47 0.71 -11.18
C SER A 100 9.02 0.28 -11.04
N MET A 101 8.37 -0.17 -12.11
CA MET A 101 7.03 -0.75 -12.09
C MET A 101 7.09 -2.14 -12.70
N TYR A 102 6.72 -3.18 -11.95
CA TYR A 102 6.75 -4.57 -12.37
C TYR A 102 5.32 -5.12 -12.41
N PHE A 103 4.99 -5.90 -13.44
CA PHE A 103 3.64 -6.41 -13.65
C PHE A 103 3.61 -7.93 -13.70
N PHE A 104 2.62 -8.51 -13.04
CA PHE A 104 2.41 -9.94 -12.95
C PHE A 104 1.00 -10.32 -13.43
N ASP A 105 0.91 -11.41 -14.19
CA ASP A 105 -0.35 -12.09 -14.47
C ASP A 105 -0.78 -12.86 -13.24
N VAL A 106 -1.95 -12.50 -12.74
CA VAL A 106 -2.64 -13.14 -11.61
C VAL A 106 -4.06 -13.56 -12.01
N GLY A 107 -4.39 -13.47 -13.30
CA GLY A 107 -5.67 -13.84 -13.87
C GLY A 107 -5.67 -15.28 -14.38
N SER A 108 -4.64 -15.68 -15.13
CA SER A 108 -4.59 -17.01 -15.76
C SER A 108 -4.42 -18.13 -14.72
N ASN A 109 -3.56 -17.91 -13.74
CA ASN A 109 -3.39 -18.80 -12.59
C ASN A 109 -3.13 -18.00 -11.30
N PRO A 110 -4.17 -17.73 -10.50
CA PRO A 110 -4.05 -16.88 -9.31
C PRO A 110 -3.26 -17.52 -8.17
N THR A 111 -3.06 -18.85 -8.18
CA THR A 111 -2.20 -19.53 -7.21
C THR A 111 -0.74 -19.53 -7.62
N LYS A 112 -0.42 -19.14 -8.86
CA LYS A 112 0.94 -19.14 -9.42
C LYS A 112 1.13 -17.94 -10.36
N PRO A 113 1.33 -16.73 -9.81
CA PRO A 113 1.58 -15.53 -10.59
C PRO A 113 2.76 -15.69 -11.56
N ALA A 114 2.73 -14.97 -12.67
CA ALA A 114 3.81 -14.96 -13.65
C ALA A 114 4.22 -13.53 -14.00
N TYR A 115 5.52 -13.24 -13.99
CA TYR A 115 6.04 -11.95 -14.43
C TYR A 115 5.69 -11.72 -15.93
N ILE A 116 5.17 -10.54 -16.25
CA ILE A 116 4.81 -10.13 -17.62
C ILE A 116 5.87 -9.18 -18.17
N SER A 117 6.00 -8.02 -17.54
CA SER A 117 6.76 -6.88 -18.03
C SER A 117 7.14 -5.92 -16.91
N SER A 118 7.95 -4.92 -17.24
CA SER A 118 8.25 -3.81 -16.36
C SER A 118 8.43 -2.51 -17.13
N ILE A 119 8.28 -1.38 -16.44
CA ILE A 119 8.42 -0.03 -17.00
C ILE A 119 9.49 0.73 -16.22
N THR A 120 10.33 1.45 -16.96
CA THR A 120 11.20 2.51 -16.44
C THR A 120 10.59 3.86 -16.81
N PRO A 121 10.05 4.64 -15.85
CA PRO A 121 9.63 6.01 -16.12
C PRO A 121 10.82 6.87 -16.54
N LYS A 122 10.54 7.94 -17.29
CA LYS A 122 11.56 8.85 -17.84
C LYS A 122 11.84 10.05 -16.94
N LEU A 123 10.84 10.53 -16.21
CA LEU A 123 10.93 11.77 -15.41
C LEU A 123 10.83 11.49 -13.91
N GLY A 124 9.94 10.59 -13.51
CA GLY A 124 9.73 10.18 -12.13
C GLY A 124 10.48 8.91 -11.76
N ALA A 125 10.53 8.63 -10.47
CA ALA A 125 11.07 7.42 -9.86
C ALA A 125 10.46 7.22 -8.48
N ILE A 126 10.89 6.16 -7.77
CA ILE A 126 10.40 5.78 -6.43
C ILE A 126 8.90 5.48 -6.51
N THR A 127 8.60 4.36 -7.16
CA THR A 127 7.23 3.92 -7.35
C THR A 127 6.60 3.54 -6.02
N ASP A 128 5.47 4.16 -5.72
CA ASP A 128 4.73 3.93 -4.50
C ASP A 128 3.33 3.37 -4.81
N ASP A 129 2.27 4.15 -4.65
CA ASP A 129 0.88 3.72 -4.69
C ASP A 129 0.33 3.46 -6.12
N PHE A 130 -0.56 2.49 -6.25
CA PHE A 130 -1.19 2.08 -7.50
C PHE A 130 -2.70 2.27 -7.42
N PHE A 131 -3.25 3.06 -8.33
CA PHE A 131 -4.68 3.18 -8.52
C PHE A 131 -5.13 2.59 -9.85
N ARG A 132 -6.04 1.62 -9.80
CA ARG A 132 -6.61 0.96 -10.98
C ARG A 132 -7.52 1.89 -11.81
N LEU A 133 -7.36 1.89 -13.12
CA LEU A 133 -8.20 2.65 -14.04
C LEU A 133 -9.29 1.77 -14.68
N PRO A 134 -10.45 2.36 -15.10
CA PRO A 134 -11.53 1.62 -15.75
C PRO A 134 -11.13 0.92 -17.05
N ASN A 135 -10.11 1.42 -17.76
CA ASN A 135 -9.61 0.83 -18.99
C ASN A 135 -8.76 -0.42 -18.76
N GLY A 136 -8.44 -0.80 -17.51
CA GLY A 136 -7.55 -1.92 -17.18
C GLY A 136 -6.10 -1.52 -16.86
N GLY A 137 -5.75 -0.24 -17.01
CA GLY A 137 -4.45 0.32 -16.67
C GLY A 137 -4.36 0.85 -15.23
N PHE A 138 -3.39 1.74 -14.98
CA PHE A 138 -3.11 2.31 -13.66
C PHE A 138 -2.76 3.80 -13.72
N LEU A 139 -3.09 4.53 -12.66
CA LEU A 139 -2.30 5.68 -12.22
C LEU A 139 -1.37 5.22 -11.10
N VAL A 140 -0.13 5.68 -11.14
CA VAL A 140 0.91 5.25 -10.21
C VAL A 140 1.67 6.46 -9.68
N SER A 141 1.80 6.60 -8.37
CA SER A 141 2.60 7.68 -7.79
C SER A 141 4.10 7.34 -7.87
N LEU A 142 4.88 8.32 -8.29
CA LEU A 142 6.34 8.29 -8.37
C LEU A 142 6.85 9.40 -7.47
N MET A 143 7.31 9.05 -6.26
CA MET A 143 7.58 10.01 -5.19
C MET A 143 8.70 11.00 -5.49
N GLY A 144 9.53 10.80 -6.51
CA GLY A 144 10.61 11.74 -6.80
C GLY A 144 11.04 11.76 -8.25
N SER A 145 11.95 12.67 -8.57
CA SER A 145 12.63 12.69 -9.86
C SER A 145 13.57 11.49 -10.00
N THR A 146 14.12 11.27 -11.20
CA THR A 146 15.06 10.14 -11.47
C THR A 146 16.32 10.11 -10.60
N ASP A 147 16.65 11.20 -9.89
CA ASP A 147 17.74 11.30 -8.92
C ASP A 147 17.28 11.13 -7.45
N GLY A 148 16.00 10.77 -7.25
CA GLY A 148 15.35 10.61 -5.96
C GLY A 148 14.88 11.92 -5.30
N GLY A 149 15.03 13.06 -5.98
CA GLY A 149 14.65 14.39 -5.51
C GLY A 149 13.20 14.76 -5.81
N SER A 150 12.97 16.03 -6.14
CA SER A 150 11.68 16.59 -6.59
C SER A 150 11.90 17.29 -7.93
N PRO A 151 10.91 17.34 -8.84
CA PRO A 151 9.55 16.80 -8.70
C PRO A 151 9.42 15.33 -9.08
N GLY A 152 8.60 14.62 -8.32
CA GLY A 152 8.01 13.33 -8.68
C GLY A 152 6.93 13.44 -9.75
N ARG A 153 6.22 12.34 -10.02
CA ARG A 153 5.21 12.24 -11.09
C ARG A 153 4.04 11.35 -10.68
N VAL A 154 2.93 11.46 -11.41
CA VAL A 154 1.94 10.39 -11.52
C VAL A 154 2.10 9.76 -12.90
N ALA A 155 2.55 8.52 -12.95
CA ALA A 155 2.60 7.76 -14.20
C ALA A 155 1.20 7.24 -14.55
N GLU A 156 0.85 7.34 -15.83
CA GLU A 156 -0.32 6.69 -16.41
C GLU A 156 0.13 5.51 -17.24
N VAL A 157 -0.33 4.32 -16.84
CA VAL A 157 -0.01 3.04 -17.48
C VAL A 157 -1.25 2.54 -18.20
N GLY A 158 -1.10 2.16 -19.47
CA GLY A 158 -2.17 1.64 -20.30
C GLY A 158 -2.54 0.19 -19.95
N PRO A 159 -3.66 -0.32 -20.48
CA PRO A 159 -4.05 -1.73 -20.29
C PRO A 159 -3.12 -2.74 -20.94
N ASP A 160 -2.30 -2.29 -21.90
CA ASP A 160 -1.22 -3.07 -22.52
C ASP A 160 0.08 -3.06 -21.68
N LEU A 161 0.03 -2.47 -20.48
CA LEU A 161 1.17 -2.33 -19.56
C LEU A 161 2.31 -1.49 -20.16
N SER A 162 1.97 -0.51 -20.99
CA SER A 162 2.89 0.51 -21.51
C SER A 162 2.73 1.84 -20.78
N LEU A 163 3.80 2.64 -20.73
CA LEU A 163 3.76 4.00 -20.19
C LEU A 163 3.06 4.93 -21.18
N VAL A 164 1.90 5.45 -20.81
CA VAL A 164 1.13 6.42 -21.60
C VAL A 164 1.68 7.83 -21.39
N ALA A 165 1.88 8.22 -20.14
CA ALA A 165 2.33 9.56 -19.78
C ALA A 165 2.88 9.64 -18.35
N GLU A 166 3.62 10.71 -18.06
CA GLU A 166 3.99 11.11 -16.71
C GLU A 166 3.44 12.51 -16.45
N HIS A 167 2.67 12.65 -15.37
CA HIS A 167 1.90 13.84 -15.03
C HIS A 167 2.45 14.52 -13.75
N PRO A 168 2.30 15.84 -13.59
CA PRO A 168 1.70 16.75 -14.57
C PRO A 168 2.67 16.98 -15.75
N ARG A 169 2.11 17.26 -16.94
CA ARG A 169 2.91 17.57 -18.13
C ARG A 169 3.43 19.01 -18.13
N SER A 170 2.72 19.91 -17.46
CA SER A 170 3.14 21.30 -17.30
C SER A 170 4.05 21.44 -16.09
N ASN A 171 4.85 22.52 -16.07
CA ASN A 171 5.66 22.91 -14.92
C ASN A 171 4.87 23.74 -13.89
N GLN A 172 3.54 23.76 -13.97
CA GLN A 172 2.70 24.45 -12.99
C GLN A 172 2.39 23.51 -11.83
N ASN A 173 2.42 24.03 -10.60
CA ASN A 173 2.11 23.26 -9.40
C ASN A 173 2.96 21.98 -9.29
N ILE A 174 4.28 22.05 -9.56
CA ILE A 174 5.24 20.94 -9.41
C ILE A 174 6.25 21.15 -8.30
N GLU A 175 6.29 22.33 -7.68
CA GLU A 175 7.19 22.60 -6.57
C GLU A 175 6.93 21.62 -5.43
N ASN A 176 7.99 21.06 -4.86
CA ASN A 176 7.94 20.12 -3.75
C ASN A 176 6.99 18.92 -3.97
N PHE A 177 6.79 18.52 -5.23
CA PHE A 177 5.91 17.42 -5.59
C PHE A 177 6.61 16.09 -5.34
N ASN A 178 6.14 15.35 -4.34
CA ASN A 178 6.68 14.06 -3.94
C ASN A 178 5.52 13.11 -3.60
N PRO A 179 4.70 12.73 -4.61
CA PRO A 179 3.43 12.03 -4.39
C PRO A 179 3.66 10.63 -3.84
N HIS A 180 3.08 10.34 -2.69
CA HIS A 180 3.01 9.04 -2.04
C HIS A 180 1.59 8.48 -2.21
N GLY A 181 0.64 8.89 -1.36
CA GLY A 181 -0.75 8.42 -1.45
C GLY A 181 -1.49 8.94 -2.68
N LEU A 182 -2.26 8.06 -3.33
CA LEU A 182 -3.05 8.37 -4.53
C LEU A 182 -4.46 7.78 -4.41
N ALA A 183 -5.49 8.61 -4.63
CA ALA A 183 -6.88 8.12 -4.64
C ALA A 183 -7.78 8.94 -5.58
N LEU A 184 -8.71 8.26 -6.26
CA LEU A 184 -9.72 8.88 -7.11
C LEU A 184 -11.08 8.90 -6.38
N ALA A 185 -11.84 9.97 -6.60
CA ALA A 185 -13.23 10.06 -6.19
C ALA A 185 -14.12 9.23 -7.12
N ALA A 186 -15.42 9.16 -6.80
CA ALA A 186 -16.42 8.63 -7.73
C ALA A 186 -16.36 9.35 -9.09
N PRO A 187 -16.60 8.66 -10.23
CA PRO A 187 -16.45 9.24 -11.56
C PRO A 187 -17.20 10.56 -11.78
N ALA A 188 -18.39 10.71 -11.20
CA ALA A 188 -19.21 11.91 -11.30
C ALA A 188 -18.56 13.18 -10.70
N ILE A 189 -17.59 13.02 -9.79
CA ILE A 189 -16.88 14.12 -9.13
C ILE A 189 -15.69 14.58 -9.99
N ASN A 190 -15.16 13.71 -10.87
CA ASN A 190 -14.01 13.97 -11.73
C ASN A 190 -12.80 14.58 -10.98
N ARG A 191 -12.50 14.03 -9.79
CA ARG A 191 -11.33 14.43 -8.99
C ARG A 191 -10.50 13.24 -8.56
N PHE A 192 -9.20 13.47 -8.46
CA PHE A 192 -8.31 12.62 -7.69
C PHE A 192 -7.36 13.47 -6.87
N ILE A 193 -6.73 12.84 -5.89
CA ILE A 193 -5.76 13.49 -5.03
C ILE A 193 -4.44 12.77 -5.04
N THR A 194 -3.37 13.54 -4.86
CA THR A 194 -2.05 13.03 -4.47
C THR A 194 -1.64 13.67 -3.15
N LEU A 195 -0.94 12.91 -2.32
CA LEU A 195 -0.42 13.36 -1.03
C LEU A 195 1.10 13.39 -1.07
N ASP A 196 1.71 14.53 -0.76
CA ASP A 196 3.16 14.64 -0.76
C ASP A 196 3.74 14.18 0.59
N TYR A 197 4.69 13.23 0.56
CA TYR A 197 5.29 12.64 1.77
C TYR A 197 6.65 13.25 2.13
N VAL A 198 7.69 12.92 1.36
CA VAL A 198 9.08 13.28 1.66
C VAL A 198 9.91 13.36 0.38
N GLU A 199 10.91 14.24 0.34
CA GLU A 199 11.97 14.18 -0.68
C GLU A 199 12.87 12.97 -0.40
N TYR A 200 12.57 11.84 -1.05
CA TYR A 200 13.12 10.55 -0.64
C TYR A 200 14.65 10.50 -0.60
N ARG A 201 15.38 11.13 -1.53
CA ARG A 201 16.85 11.15 -1.48
C ARG A 201 17.41 11.74 -0.18
N THR A 202 16.65 12.58 0.53
CA THR A 202 17.06 13.19 1.79
C THR A 202 17.02 12.25 2.99
N THR A 203 16.43 11.05 2.84
CA THR A 203 16.53 9.98 3.83
C THR A 203 17.86 9.23 3.75
N PHE A 204 18.71 9.55 2.76
CA PHE A 204 20.03 8.98 2.58
C PHE A 204 21.13 9.98 2.98
N LYS A 205 22.30 9.46 3.38
CA LYS A 205 23.50 10.28 3.51
C LYS A 205 23.92 10.83 2.13
N PRO A 206 24.55 12.02 2.08
CA PRO A 206 25.04 12.84 3.20
C PRO A 206 24.04 13.88 3.72
N PHE A 207 22.77 13.85 3.28
CA PHE A 207 21.77 14.79 3.79
C PHE A 207 21.69 14.70 5.31
N THR A 208 21.54 15.84 5.99
CA THR A 208 21.51 15.91 7.46
C THR A 208 20.11 16.10 8.03
N GLU A 209 19.10 16.21 7.16
CA GLU A 209 17.72 16.45 7.52
C GLU A 209 16.81 15.79 6.48
N VAL A 210 15.74 15.18 6.98
CA VAL A 210 14.67 14.62 6.14
C VAL A 210 13.71 15.74 5.77
N LYS A 211 13.57 16.01 4.47
CA LYS A 211 12.66 17.05 3.99
C LYS A 211 11.25 16.50 3.79
N TYR A 212 10.43 16.58 4.83
CA TYR A 212 9.01 16.26 4.77
C TYR A 212 8.23 17.24 3.87
N ARG A 213 7.06 16.79 3.42
CA ARG A 213 6.08 17.56 2.67
C ARG A 213 4.77 17.65 3.42
N THR A 214 4.00 18.68 3.12
CA THR A 214 2.76 19.00 3.81
C THR A 214 1.61 19.22 2.84
N THR A 215 1.83 19.01 1.55
CA THR A 215 0.90 19.40 0.51
C THR A 215 0.05 18.23 0.02
N ALA A 216 -1.26 18.45 -0.03
CA ALA A 216 -2.18 17.62 -0.79
C ALA A 216 -2.53 18.34 -2.10
N ARG A 217 -2.66 17.60 -3.20
CA ARG A 217 -2.99 18.17 -4.50
C ARG A 217 -4.29 17.58 -5.02
N ILE A 218 -5.18 18.46 -5.48
CA ILE A 218 -6.45 18.10 -6.11
C ILE A 218 -6.25 18.20 -7.61
N TRP A 219 -6.67 17.16 -8.32
CA TRP A 219 -6.50 17.00 -9.74
C TRP A 219 -7.84 16.90 -10.47
N ASP A 220 -7.87 17.36 -11.70
CA ASP A 220 -8.89 16.96 -12.66
C ASP A 220 -8.55 15.56 -13.17
N THR A 221 -9.44 14.60 -12.97
CA THR A 221 -9.16 13.22 -13.38
C THR A 221 -9.01 13.14 -14.89
N GLN A 222 -9.98 13.60 -15.68
CA GLN A 222 -9.92 13.48 -17.14
C GLN A 222 -8.74 14.21 -17.76
N LYS A 223 -8.42 15.43 -17.29
CA LYS A 223 -7.34 16.24 -17.87
C LYS A 223 -5.95 15.87 -17.36
N ARG A 224 -5.87 15.18 -16.21
CA ARG A 224 -4.61 14.87 -15.50
C ARG A 224 -3.82 16.14 -15.13
N GLU A 225 -4.55 17.17 -14.72
CA GLU A 225 -4.00 18.48 -14.35
C GLU A 225 -4.23 18.77 -12.87
N VAL A 226 -3.24 19.35 -12.22
CA VAL A 226 -3.37 19.84 -10.84
C VAL A 226 -4.22 21.11 -10.85
N LEU A 227 -5.37 21.05 -10.17
CA LEU A 227 -6.28 22.18 -10.00
C LEU A 227 -5.89 23.02 -8.78
N LYS A 228 -5.48 22.35 -7.70
CA LYS A 228 -5.21 22.99 -6.41
C LYS A 228 -4.08 22.29 -5.68
N VAL A 229 -3.25 23.08 -5.01
CA VAL A 229 -2.32 22.61 -3.98
C VAL A 229 -2.81 23.19 -2.65
N ILE A 230 -3.00 22.34 -1.66
CA ILE A 230 -3.40 22.71 -0.29
C ILE A 230 -2.25 22.35 0.62
N ASP A 231 -1.73 23.32 1.36
CA ASP A 231 -0.81 23.06 2.46
C ASP A 231 -1.62 22.67 3.71
N VAL A 232 -1.42 21.43 4.18
CA VAL A 232 -2.06 20.88 5.39
C VAL A 232 -1.40 21.42 6.65
N GLY A 233 -0.23 22.06 6.51
CA GLY A 233 0.52 22.67 7.59
C GLY A 233 1.62 21.77 8.17
N PRO A 234 2.51 22.35 9.00
CA PRO A 234 3.73 21.71 9.44
C PRO A 234 3.51 20.48 10.32
N GLN A 235 2.33 20.32 10.92
CA GLN A 235 1.97 19.15 11.73
C GLN A 235 1.72 17.89 10.88
N ALA A 236 1.59 18.01 9.56
CA ALA A 236 1.42 16.83 8.71
C ALA A 236 2.69 15.97 8.67
N LYS A 237 3.87 16.60 8.60
CA LYS A 237 5.19 15.97 8.43
C LYS A 237 5.16 14.69 7.58
N GLY A 238 4.73 14.89 6.35
CA GLY A 238 4.56 13.84 5.36
C GLY A 238 3.15 13.25 5.40
N LEU A 239 2.42 13.46 4.32
CA LEU A 239 1.12 12.84 4.11
C LEU A 239 1.31 11.47 3.47
N MET A 240 0.62 10.45 3.97
CA MET A 240 0.88 9.05 3.62
C MET A 240 -0.28 8.44 2.81
N THR A 241 -1.33 8.01 3.51
CA THR A 241 -2.40 7.21 2.87
C THR A 241 -3.49 8.12 2.35
N ALA A 242 -3.96 7.89 1.12
CA ALA A 242 -5.16 8.52 0.57
C ALA A 242 -6.25 7.46 0.37
N ARG A 243 -7.46 7.70 0.88
CA ARG A 243 -8.60 6.79 0.68
C ARG A 243 -9.89 7.56 0.44
N TYR A 244 -10.61 7.23 -0.63
CA TYR A 244 -11.92 7.84 -0.88
C TYR A 244 -12.96 7.36 0.14
N ILE A 245 -13.74 8.29 0.69
CA ILE A 245 -14.88 8.00 1.55
C ILE A 245 -16.12 7.91 0.63
N PRO A 246 -16.80 6.74 0.53
CA PRO A 246 -17.92 6.52 -0.38
C PRO A 246 -19.23 7.16 0.10
N ASN A 247 -19.19 8.42 0.50
CA ASN A 247 -20.32 9.19 1.01
C ASN A 247 -20.94 10.14 -0.05
N GLY A 248 -20.42 10.12 -1.29
CA GLY A 248 -20.89 10.95 -2.39
C GLY A 248 -20.46 12.42 -2.33
N LYS A 249 -19.71 12.86 -1.31
CA LYS A 249 -19.35 14.27 -1.09
C LYS A 249 -18.00 14.67 -1.68
N GLY A 250 -17.22 13.73 -2.21
CA GLY A 250 -15.86 14.02 -2.69
C GLY A 250 -14.84 14.10 -1.56
N GLN A 251 -15.09 13.38 -0.47
CA GLN A 251 -14.24 13.40 0.70
C GLN A 251 -13.26 12.23 0.69
N PHE A 252 -12.05 12.50 1.16
CA PHE A 252 -10.98 11.53 1.28
C PHE A 252 -10.47 11.52 2.71
N LEU A 253 -10.25 10.32 3.23
CA LEU A 253 -9.51 10.11 4.45
C LEU A 253 -8.01 10.16 4.10
N ILE A 254 -7.27 11.00 4.82
CA ILE A 254 -5.82 11.13 4.64
C ILE A 254 -5.10 10.95 5.98
N THR A 255 -3.96 10.27 5.95
CA THR A 255 -3.12 10.08 7.15
C THR A 255 -1.81 10.85 7.02
N ALA A 256 -1.21 11.20 8.15
CA ALA A 256 0.01 12.00 8.21
C ALA A 256 1.01 11.49 9.26
N GLY A 257 2.27 11.89 9.12
CA GLY A 257 3.42 11.43 9.91
C GLY A 257 3.39 11.77 11.41
N HIS A 258 2.48 12.63 11.87
CA HIS A 258 2.28 12.92 13.31
C HIS A 258 1.11 12.14 13.93
N GLY A 259 0.57 11.15 13.22
CA GLY A 259 -0.56 10.38 13.73
C GLY A 259 -1.84 11.20 13.86
N VAL A 260 -2.09 12.04 12.85
CA VAL A 260 -3.37 12.76 12.71
C VAL A 260 -4.09 12.23 11.48
N LEU A 261 -5.39 12.01 11.64
CA LEU A 261 -6.33 11.67 10.59
C LEU A 261 -7.01 12.96 10.12
N TYR A 262 -7.02 13.20 8.82
CA TYR A 262 -7.69 14.35 8.23
C TYR A 262 -8.73 13.90 7.22
N VAL A 263 -9.68 14.80 6.96
CA VAL A 263 -10.57 14.73 5.81
C VAL A 263 -10.20 15.82 4.83
N LEU A 264 -9.91 15.41 3.59
CA LEU A 264 -9.78 16.30 2.45
C LEU A 264 -11.09 16.28 1.65
N ASP A 265 -11.71 17.44 1.50
CA ASP A 265 -12.91 17.63 0.68
C ASP A 265 -12.51 18.33 -0.64
N VAL A 266 -12.66 17.64 -1.77
CA VAL A 266 -12.24 18.17 -3.09
C VAL A 266 -13.25 19.15 -3.68
N VAL A 267 -14.47 19.22 -3.14
CA VAL A 267 -15.51 20.14 -3.59
C VAL A 267 -15.41 21.45 -2.80
N ALA A 268 -15.21 21.36 -1.49
CA ALA A 268 -14.97 22.51 -0.63
C ALA A 268 -13.52 23.01 -0.69
N GLU A 269 -12.59 22.22 -1.24
CA GLU A 269 -11.14 22.50 -1.26
C GLU A 269 -10.54 22.70 0.14
N THR A 270 -11.00 21.92 1.12
CA THR A 270 -10.57 22.03 2.52
C THR A 270 -9.89 20.76 3.01
N VAL A 271 -8.94 20.90 3.94
CA VAL A 271 -8.38 19.79 4.71
C VAL A 271 -8.61 20.07 6.20
N THR A 272 -9.25 19.14 6.91
CA THR A 272 -9.62 19.31 8.33
C THR A 272 -9.13 18.13 9.15
N PRO A 273 -8.40 18.33 10.26
CA PRO A 273 -8.07 17.24 11.18
C PRO A 273 -9.36 16.76 11.87
N ILE A 274 -9.57 15.45 11.90
CA ILE A 274 -10.77 14.83 12.48
C ILE A 274 -10.47 13.92 13.67
N PHE A 275 -9.23 13.46 13.81
CA PHE A 275 -8.81 12.60 14.90
C PHE A 275 -7.30 12.67 15.12
N ASP A 276 -6.87 12.75 16.38
CA ASP A 276 -5.47 12.69 16.79
C ASP A 276 -5.26 11.41 17.59
N PHE A 277 -4.35 10.55 17.13
CA PHE A 277 -4.01 9.31 17.81
C PHE A 277 -3.17 9.54 19.09
N ASN A 278 -2.72 10.78 19.34
CA ASN A 278 -1.86 11.18 20.46
C ASN A 278 -0.56 10.38 20.55
N VAL A 279 0.01 10.08 19.38
CA VAL A 279 1.19 9.21 19.27
C VAL A 279 2.50 9.98 19.14
N GLY A 280 2.49 11.21 18.61
CA GLY A 280 3.67 12.08 18.49
C GLY A 280 4.27 12.15 17.08
N GLU A 281 5.46 12.74 16.94
CA GLU A 281 6.15 12.86 15.64
C GLU A 281 6.76 11.53 15.18
N GLY A 282 6.79 11.30 13.86
CA GLY A 282 7.49 10.16 13.26
C GLY A 282 6.68 8.87 13.25
N HIS A 283 5.36 8.95 13.24
CA HIS A 283 4.47 7.80 13.21
C HIS A 283 3.99 7.53 11.79
N CYS A 284 4.20 6.31 11.30
CA CYS A 284 3.52 5.83 10.10
C CYS A 284 2.11 5.37 10.46
N VAL A 285 1.11 6.00 9.87
CA VAL A 285 -0.30 5.65 10.05
C VAL A 285 -0.89 5.24 8.71
N LEU A 286 -1.22 3.96 8.56
CA LEU A 286 -1.85 3.45 7.33
C LEU A 286 -3.30 3.05 7.60
N SER A 287 -4.17 3.33 6.64
CA SER A 287 -5.62 3.12 6.79
C SER A 287 -6.22 2.19 5.74
N ALA A 288 -7.14 1.35 6.20
CA ALA A 288 -8.01 0.51 5.38
C ALA A 288 -9.47 0.79 5.76
N PRO A 289 -10.17 1.69 5.03
CA PRO A 289 -11.58 1.95 5.28
C PRO A 289 -12.42 0.77 4.82
N PHE A 290 -13.52 0.57 5.51
CA PHE A 290 -14.53 -0.40 5.12
C PHE A 290 -15.25 0.11 3.88
N LYS A 291 -15.79 -0.82 3.08
CA LYS A 291 -16.47 -0.51 1.82
C LYS A 291 -17.66 0.44 2.00
N ASN A 292 -18.32 0.41 3.16
CA ASN A 292 -19.46 1.29 3.46
C ASN A 292 -19.04 2.71 3.88
N GLY A 293 -17.75 2.97 4.11
CA GLY A 293 -17.24 4.29 4.50
C GLY A 293 -17.52 4.72 5.93
N SER A 294 -18.11 3.86 6.77
CA SER A 294 -18.48 4.19 8.16
C SER A 294 -17.43 3.75 9.18
N ARG A 295 -16.48 2.92 8.78
CA ARG A 295 -15.44 2.35 9.64
C ARG A 295 -14.09 2.40 8.95
N VAL A 296 -13.03 2.46 9.75
CA VAL A 296 -11.65 2.35 9.25
C VAL A 296 -10.79 1.58 10.24
N LEU A 297 -9.99 0.66 9.73
CA LEU A 297 -8.90 0.03 10.46
C LEU A 297 -7.61 0.80 10.20
N VAL A 298 -6.84 1.04 11.26
CA VAL A 298 -5.62 1.84 11.22
C VAL A 298 -4.50 1.07 11.91
N SER A 299 -3.35 0.97 11.24
CA SER A 299 -2.10 0.52 11.83
C SER A 299 -1.30 1.72 12.33
N LEU A 300 -0.77 1.61 13.55
CA LEU A 300 0.06 2.63 14.19
C LEU A 300 1.45 2.03 14.42
N TYR A 301 2.38 2.34 13.51
CA TYR A 301 3.68 1.66 13.43
C TYR A 301 4.49 1.71 14.73
N GLU A 302 4.69 2.91 15.28
CA GLU A 302 5.57 3.11 16.44
C GLU A 302 4.94 2.69 17.77
N THR A 303 3.61 2.65 17.87
CA THR A 303 2.92 2.22 19.11
C THR A 303 2.56 0.74 19.11
N ASP A 304 2.93 0.00 18.05
CA ASP A 304 2.61 -1.41 17.89
C ASP A 304 1.10 -1.67 18.05
N GLN A 305 0.25 -0.80 17.49
CA GLN A 305 -1.21 -0.86 17.66
C GLN A 305 -1.96 -1.01 16.35
N VAL A 306 -3.12 -1.66 16.46
CA VAL A 306 -4.16 -1.67 15.43
C VAL A 306 -5.43 -1.14 16.05
N GLN A 307 -6.05 -0.15 15.43
CA GLN A 307 -7.29 0.47 15.93
C GLN A 307 -8.40 0.37 14.89
N LEU A 308 -9.61 0.10 15.37
CA LEU A 308 -10.85 0.20 14.60
C LEU A 308 -11.57 1.48 15.03
N LEU A 309 -11.88 2.34 14.07
CA LEU A 309 -12.56 3.61 14.31
C LEU A 309 -13.94 3.63 13.64
N ASP A 310 -14.90 4.24 14.33
CA ASP A 310 -16.15 4.75 13.78
C ASP A 310 -15.91 6.11 13.15
N ILE A 311 -16.12 6.21 11.84
CA ILE A 311 -16.03 7.44 11.05
C ILE A 311 -17.36 7.78 10.37
N SER A 312 -18.48 7.25 10.87
CA SER A 312 -19.81 7.57 10.35
C SER A 312 -20.19 9.04 10.53
N ASP A 313 -19.70 9.66 11.60
CA ASP A 313 -19.67 11.11 11.80
C ASP A 313 -18.22 11.58 11.88
N LEU A 314 -17.78 12.30 10.84
CA LEU A 314 -16.41 12.81 10.72
C LEU A 314 -16.10 13.91 11.75
N ASN A 315 -17.10 14.47 12.44
CA ASN A 315 -16.90 15.42 13.53
C ASN A 315 -16.81 14.75 14.91
N ALA A 316 -17.11 13.45 14.98
CA ALA A 316 -17.20 12.70 16.23
C ALA A 316 -16.66 11.28 16.06
N VAL A 317 -15.42 11.18 15.57
CA VAL A 317 -14.70 9.92 15.39
C VAL A 317 -14.52 9.21 16.73
N LYS A 318 -14.80 7.91 16.77
CA LYS A 318 -14.68 7.08 17.99
C LYS A 318 -13.78 5.88 17.76
N VAL A 319 -12.90 5.59 18.70
CA VAL A 319 -12.21 4.30 18.75
C VAL A 319 -13.18 3.25 19.27
N LEU A 320 -13.48 2.23 18.46
CA LEU A 320 -14.34 1.10 18.84
C LEU A 320 -13.54 -0.02 19.50
N GLN A 321 -12.34 -0.26 18.98
CA GLN A 321 -11.43 -1.27 19.49
C GLN A 321 -9.99 -0.84 19.24
N SER A 322 -9.09 -1.17 20.16
CA SER A 322 -7.65 -1.01 20.03
C SER A 322 -6.95 -2.27 20.54
N ASP A 323 -6.16 -2.90 19.68
CA ASP A 323 -5.35 -4.07 20.01
C ASP A 323 -3.87 -3.71 19.97
N SER A 324 -3.13 -4.11 21.00
CA SER A 324 -1.67 -4.01 21.02
C SER A 324 -1.06 -5.30 20.46
N LEU A 325 -0.16 -5.14 19.50
CA LEU A 325 0.72 -6.18 18.99
C LEU A 325 1.94 -6.33 19.91
N PRO A 326 2.71 -7.43 19.76
CA PRO A 326 3.98 -7.56 20.45
C PRO A 326 4.87 -6.34 20.24
N LYS A 327 5.66 -6.00 21.26
CA LYS A 327 6.60 -4.88 21.19
C LYS A 327 7.53 -5.03 19.98
N SER A 328 7.67 -3.95 19.21
CA SER A 328 8.42 -3.91 17.97
C SER A 328 7.85 -4.79 16.85
N ALA A 329 6.55 -5.12 16.90
CA ALA A 329 5.88 -5.69 15.73
C ALA A 329 6.05 -4.74 14.54
N GLY A 330 5.74 -3.45 14.71
CA GLY A 330 5.80 -2.44 13.67
C GLY A 330 4.73 -2.63 12.59
N PRO A 331 3.43 -2.64 12.94
CA PRO A 331 2.35 -2.79 11.96
C PRO A 331 2.39 -1.62 10.97
N HIS A 332 2.48 -1.93 9.68
CA HIS A 332 2.69 -0.93 8.65
C HIS A 332 1.61 -1.01 7.57
N ALA A 333 1.84 -1.73 6.47
CA ALA A 333 0.87 -1.75 5.38
C ALA A 333 -0.36 -2.57 5.80
N THR A 334 -1.54 -1.99 5.59
CA THR A 334 -2.82 -2.55 6.05
C THR A 334 -3.78 -2.64 4.88
N VAL A 335 -4.36 -3.82 4.67
CA VAL A 335 -5.33 -4.06 3.58
C VAL A 335 -6.51 -4.89 4.07
N LEU A 336 -7.71 -4.53 3.60
CA LEU A 336 -8.94 -5.28 3.83
C LEU A 336 -9.32 -6.09 2.59
N ALA A 337 -9.82 -7.30 2.83
CA ALA A 337 -10.36 -8.15 1.78
C ALA A 337 -11.65 -7.57 1.18
N PRO A 338 -11.98 -7.86 -0.10
CA PRO A 338 -13.27 -7.52 -0.69
C PRO A 338 -14.42 -8.18 0.09
N GLY A 339 -15.05 -7.43 1.00
CA GLY A 339 -16.06 -7.93 1.93
C GLY A 339 -15.83 -7.55 3.39
N ASP A 340 -14.68 -6.94 3.69
CA ASP A 340 -14.33 -6.39 5.01
C ASP A 340 -14.33 -7.44 6.14
N LYS A 341 -14.08 -8.72 5.81
CA LYS A 341 -14.08 -9.84 6.79
C LYS A 341 -12.70 -10.32 7.19
N LEU A 342 -11.69 -10.03 6.38
CA LEU A 342 -10.31 -10.41 6.62
C LEU A 342 -9.42 -9.18 6.43
N LEU A 343 -8.60 -8.91 7.43
CA LEU A 343 -7.59 -7.86 7.44
C LEU A 343 -6.22 -8.53 7.41
N ALA A 344 -5.33 -8.01 6.57
CA ALA A 344 -3.91 -8.34 6.60
C ALA A 344 -3.09 -7.09 6.93
N ILE A 345 -2.10 -7.26 7.81
CA ILE A 345 -1.15 -6.23 8.19
C ILE A 345 0.26 -6.77 8.03
N SER A 346 1.08 -6.11 7.21
CA SER A 346 2.50 -6.41 7.13
C SER A 346 3.24 -5.61 8.19
N THR A 347 4.32 -6.19 8.70
CA THR A 347 5.05 -5.64 9.85
C THR A 347 6.47 -5.24 9.46
N TYR A 348 6.64 -4.69 8.27
CA TYR A 348 7.88 -4.14 7.76
C TYR A 348 7.65 -2.72 7.26
N TYR A 349 8.62 -1.86 7.53
CA TYR A 349 8.77 -0.52 6.97
C TYR A 349 10.10 -0.46 6.24
N VAL A 350 10.22 0.44 5.25
CA VAL A 350 11.46 0.61 4.48
C VAL A 350 12.67 0.78 5.40
N GLN A 351 13.67 -0.08 5.21
CA GLN A 351 14.94 -0.02 5.94
C GLN A 351 16.06 0.43 4.98
N HIS A 352 16.78 1.49 5.36
CA HIS A 352 18.01 1.85 4.68
C HIS A 352 19.16 0.99 5.20
N ASP A 353 20.05 0.54 4.29
CA ASP A 353 21.26 -0.18 4.68
C ASP A 353 22.01 0.55 5.80
N HIS A 354 22.40 -0.19 6.84
CA HIS A 354 23.13 0.34 7.99
C HIS A 354 24.34 1.16 7.53
N GLY A 355 24.31 2.48 7.80
CA GLY A 355 25.40 3.40 7.50
C GLY A 355 25.24 4.27 6.26
N GLN A 356 24.24 4.05 5.41
CA GLN A 356 23.96 4.84 4.20
C GLN A 356 22.74 5.77 4.31
N GLY A 357 21.88 5.58 5.33
CA GLY A 357 20.70 6.41 5.60
C GLY A 357 20.91 7.47 6.68
N TYR A 358 20.15 8.57 6.62
CA TYR A 358 19.64 9.19 7.85
C TYR A 358 18.53 8.27 8.33
N ALA A 359 18.72 7.66 9.49
CA ALA A 359 17.64 6.97 10.15
C ALA A 359 16.59 8.03 10.50
N VAL A 360 15.51 8.12 9.73
CA VAL A 360 14.21 8.34 10.37
C VAL A 360 14.16 7.31 11.52
N PRO A 361 13.71 7.65 12.74
CA PRO A 361 13.88 6.82 13.95
C PRO A 361 13.24 5.41 13.91
N PHE A 362 12.86 4.91 12.73
CA PHE A 362 12.46 3.54 12.43
C PHE A 362 13.62 2.53 12.49
N THR A 363 14.58 2.71 13.41
CA THR A 363 15.66 1.73 13.72
C THR A 363 15.13 0.49 14.44
N ARG A 364 13.80 0.35 14.59
CA ARG A 364 13.17 -0.83 15.15
C ARG A 364 13.49 -2.05 14.28
N VAL A 365 14.01 -3.08 14.94
CA VAL A 365 13.94 -4.45 14.42
C VAL A 365 12.46 -4.81 14.44
N ASN A 366 11.84 -4.74 13.27
CA ASN A 366 10.44 -5.08 13.08
C ASN A 366 10.28 -6.60 12.92
N GLU A 367 9.05 -7.09 13.10
CA GLU A 367 8.78 -8.53 13.17
C GLU A 367 8.96 -9.23 11.82
N ARG A 368 8.86 -8.49 10.70
CA ARG A 368 8.91 -9.00 9.31
C ARG A 368 7.95 -10.17 9.11
N SER A 369 6.67 -9.88 9.31
CA SER A 369 5.59 -10.85 9.25
C SER A 369 4.39 -10.28 8.53
N VAL A 370 3.42 -11.16 8.29
CA VAL A 370 2.06 -10.79 7.93
C VAL A 370 1.14 -11.29 9.02
N ARG A 371 0.36 -10.39 9.59
CA ARG A 371 -0.65 -10.69 10.59
C ARG A 371 -2.02 -10.70 9.95
N LEU A 372 -2.83 -11.70 10.29
CA LEU A 372 -4.19 -11.84 9.79
C LEU A 372 -5.18 -11.64 10.93
N PHE A 373 -6.27 -10.93 10.65
CA PHE A 373 -7.35 -10.69 11.60
C PHE A 373 -8.70 -10.97 10.94
N THR A 374 -9.57 -11.67 11.66
CA THR A 374 -10.99 -11.76 11.28
C THR A 374 -11.72 -10.52 11.79
N VAL A 375 -12.56 -9.94 10.94
CA VAL A 375 -13.41 -8.80 11.28
C VAL A 375 -14.83 -9.33 11.55
N ALA A 376 -15.48 -8.80 12.58
CA ALA A 376 -16.84 -9.17 12.96
C ALA A 376 -17.83 -8.91 11.83
N ASP A 377 -18.94 -9.66 11.81
CA ASP A 377 -19.83 -9.61 10.66
C ASP A 377 -20.51 -8.26 10.44
N ASP A 378 -20.80 -7.58 11.54
CA ASP A 378 -21.35 -6.22 11.60
C ASP A 378 -20.27 -5.13 11.56
N GLY A 379 -18.98 -5.50 11.47
CA GLY A 379 -17.85 -4.58 11.50
C GLY A 379 -17.63 -3.89 12.85
N SER A 380 -18.18 -4.44 13.94
CA SER A 380 -18.06 -3.85 15.29
C SER A 380 -16.71 -4.09 15.96
N GLY A 381 -15.94 -5.06 15.48
CA GLY A 381 -14.66 -5.43 16.05
C GLY A 381 -13.83 -6.31 15.13
N PHE A 382 -12.63 -6.63 15.58
CA PHE A 382 -11.72 -7.54 14.91
C PHE A 382 -10.97 -8.38 15.95
N LYS A 383 -10.36 -9.48 15.52
CA LYS A 383 -9.51 -10.31 16.38
C LYS A 383 -8.46 -11.01 15.53
N PRO A 384 -7.28 -11.35 16.08
CA PRO A 384 -6.32 -12.18 15.38
C PRO A 384 -7.01 -13.42 14.81
N HIS A 385 -6.65 -13.80 13.58
CA HIS A 385 -7.25 -14.96 12.94
C HIS A 385 -7.00 -16.20 13.83
N PRO A 386 -8.02 -17.01 14.13
CA PRO A 386 -7.91 -18.07 15.14
C PRO A 386 -6.87 -19.13 14.78
N ASP A 387 -6.77 -19.49 13.50
CA ASP A 387 -5.88 -20.57 13.05
C ASP A 387 -4.47 -20.07 12.66
N VAL A 388 -4.39 -18.97 11.91
CA VAL A 388 -3.12 -18.39 11.44
C VAL A 388 -3.08 -16.90 11.77
N PRO A 389 -2.79 -16.53 13.03
CA PRO A 389 -2.75 -15.12 13.44
C PRO A 389 -1.54 -14.37 12.88
N PHE A 390 -0.47 -15.07 12.49
CA PHE A 390 0.74 -14.48 11.90
C PHE A 390 1.50 -15.47 11.00
N ILE A 391 2.27 -14.92 10.06
CA ILE A 391 3.12 -15.64 9.10
C ILE A 391 4.51 -14.99 9.14
N ASP A 392 5.54 -15.72 9.58
CA ASP A 392 6.90 -15.19 9.79
C ASP A 392 7.77 -15.28 8.53
N PHE A 393 8.12 -14.16 7.92
CA PHE A 393 8.91 -14.12 6.68
C PHE A 393 10.42 -14.28 6.88
N LYS A 394 10.93 -14.33 8.12
CA LYS A 394 12.38 -14.46 8.35
C LYS A 394 12.95 -15.82 7.94
N GLY A 395 12.13 -16.87 7.98
CA GLY A 395 12.56 -18.25 7.72
C GLY A 395 11.86 -18.94 6.55
N LEU A 396 10.87 -18.30 5.90
CA LEU A 396 10.05 -18.95 4.87
C LEU A 396 10.79 -19.20 3.55
N PHE A 397 11.85 -18.43 3.28
CA PHE A 397 12.55 -18.45 2.00
C PHE A 397 14.05 -18.73 2.21
N PRO A 398 14.44 -19.91 2.71
CA PRO A 398 15.83 -20.21 3.04
C PRO A 398 16.77 -20.11 1.82
N HIS A 399 16.25 -20.27 0.59
CA HIS A 399 16.98 -20.07 -0.66
C HIS A 399 17.20 -18.61 -1.03
N LYS A 400 16.43 -17.67 -0.46
CA LYS A 400 16.50 -16.24 -0.77
C LYS A 400 17.10 -15.43 0.38
N GLY A 401 16.96 -15.89 1.63
CA GLY A 401 17.42 -15.21 2.83
C GLY A 401 16.25 -14.66 3.65
N ILE A 402 16.50 -13.61 4.43
CA ILE A 402 15.45 -13.02 5.28
C ILE A 402 14.55 -12.12 4.43
N ALA A 403 13.28 -12.50 4.36
CA ALA A 403 12.28 -11.75 3.61
C ALA A 403 11.61 -10.62 4.42
N ARG A 404 11.05 -9.62 3.72
CA ARG A 404 10.58 -8.34 4.29
C ARG A 404 9.23 -7.86 3.72
N PRO A 405 8.11 -8.52 4.05
CA PRO A 405 6.80 -8.31 3.43
C PRO A 405 6.32 -6.86 3.59
N HIS A 406 5.98 -6.17 2.48
CA HIS A 406 5.48 -4.78 2.53
C HIS A 406 4.05 -4.66 2.00
N GLY A 407 3.87 -4.40 0.71
CA GLY A 407 2.57 -4.20 0.06
C GLY A 407 1.80 -5.49 -0.11
N MET A 408 0.48 -5.38 -0.05
CA MET A 408 -0.42 -6.53 -0.08
C MET A 408 -1.68 -6.21 -0.89
N ALA A 409 -2.16 -7.21 -1.61
CA ALA A 409 -3.46 -7.15 -2.26
C ALA A 409 -4.20 -8.48 -2.08
N PHE A 410 -5.50 -8.38 -1.82
CA PHE A 410 -6.37 -9.55 -1.85
C PHE A 410 -6.94 -9.76 -3.25
N LYS A 411 -6.80 -10.98 -3.77
CA LYS A 411 -7.35 -11.44 -5.03
C LYS A 411 -8.46 -12.44 -4.75
N SER A 412 -9.70 -12.04 -5.07
CA SER A 412 -10.81 -12.98 -5.13
C SER A 412 -10.64 -13.90 -6.34
N VAL A 413 -10.81 -15.18 -6.12
CA VAL A 413 -10.93 -16.21 -7.13
C VAL A 413 -12.33 -16.76 -7.08
N ASN A 414 -12.95 -16.90 -8.24
CA ASN A 414 -14.11 -17.74 -8.33
C ASN A 414 -13.63 -19.17 -8.11
N ALA A 415 -14.33 -19.94 -7.27
CA ALA A 415 -14.12 -21.38 -7.22
C ALA A 415 -14.10 -21.91 -8.66
N ALA A 416 -13.03 -22.60 -9.04
CA ALA A 416 -12.98 -23.25 -10.34
C ALA A 416 -14.23 -24.13 -10.47
N LYS A 417 -14.96 -23.97 -11.58
CA LYS A 417 -16.07 -24.86 -11.90
C LYS A 417 -15.59 -26.27 -12.19
#